data_AF-A0A399D728-F1
#
_entry.id   AF-A0A399D728-F1
#
_cell.length_a   1.000
_cell.length_b   1.000
_cell.length_c   1.000
_cell.angle_alpha   90.00
_cell.angle_beta   90.00
_cell.angle_gamma   90.00
#
_symmetry.space_group_name_H-M   'P 1'
#
loop_
_entity.id
_entity.type
_entity.pdbx_description
1 polymer ?
#
loop_
_entity_poly.entity_id
_entity_poly.type
_entity_poly.pdbx_seq_one_letter_code
_entity_poly.pdbx_strand_id
1 'polypeptide(L)'
;MNKIDRIMALGNLLQYYYTDLIYINNFQKYKAGQLKTEDYLQKSDGSFKSFINEFRVARNIEKGKTDELLKMAMIYTSEGEGIYVDDFAEFLNEIGITHGKTMTSLASKVLFLNNPWNILPIDNLVKRAVNLRENKYESYKVKFNEYKRNHMLEINESLASVEKHLNIIEAPFMGKLPDIQTIRFNRFLDKILWTIGKKK
;
A
#
# COMPACT_ATOMS: atom_id res chain seq x y z
N MET A 1 -22.11 4.57 -3.60
CA MET A 1 -21.31 4.66 -2.34
C MET A 1 -22.02 5.56 -1.32
N ASN A 2 -22.07 5.23 -0.02
CA ASN A 2 -22.75 6.04 1.01
C ASN A 2 -21.94 7.33 1.32
N LYS A 3 -22.61 8.48 1.45
CA LYS A 3 -22.00 9.79 1.75
C LYS A 3 -21.15 9.79 3.03
N ILE A 4 -21.62 9.13 4.10
CA ILE A 4 -20.89 9.05 5.38
C ILE A 4 -19.57 8.30 5.20
N ASP A 5 -19.57 7.20 4.43
CA ASP A 5 -18.35 6.44 4.16
C ASP A 5 -17.30 7.30 3.44
N ARG A 6 -17.73 8.15 2.50
CA ARG A 6 -16.82 9.07 1.80
C ARG A 6 -16.19 10.08 2.74
N ILE A 7 -16.98 10.70 3.62
CA ILE A 7 -16.48 11.70 4.58
C ILE A 7 -15.46 11.07 5.52
N MET A 8 -15.78 9.88 6.05
CA MET A 8 -14.85 9.14 6.90
C MET A 8 -13.58 8.75 6.14
N ALA A 9 -13.69 8.26 4.91
CA ALA A 9 -12.55 7.91 4.08
C ALA A 9 -11.67 9.13 3.75
N LEU A 10 -12.26 10.30 3.50
CA LEU A 10 -11.53 11.56 3.29
C LEU A 10 -10.76 11.97 4.55
N GLY A 11 -11.40 11.89 5.73
CA GLY A 11 -10.71 12.16 6.99
C GLY A 11 -9.51 11.23 7.20
N ASN A 12 -9.68 9.93 6.93
CA ASN A 12 -8.57 8.96 6.99
C ASN A 12 -7.48 9.25 5.94
N LEU A 13 -7.85 9.67 4.73
CA LEU A 13 -6.87 10.06 3.72
C LEU A 13 -6.04 11.23 4.25
N LEU A 14 -6.68 12.33 4.65
CA LEU A 14 -6.00 13.54 5.12
C LEU A 14 -5.12 13.28 6.35
N GLN A 15 -5.53 12.34 7.22
CA GLN A 15 -4.76 11.96 8.41
C GLN A 15 -3.47 11.20 8.07
N TYR A 16 -3.52 10.24 7.14
CA TYR A 16 -2.42 9.28 6.94
C TYR A 16 -1.62 9.51 5.65
N TYR A 17 -2.13 10.32 4.71
CA TYR A 17 -1.57 10.38 3.36
C TYR A 17 -0.13 10.91 3.31
N TYR A 18 0.23 11.88 4.17
CA TYR A 18 1.60 12.35 4.28
C TYR A 18 2.57 11.21 4.65
N THR A 19 2.21 10.41 5.66
CA THR A 19 3.02 9.27 6.09
C THR A 19 3.10 8.17 5.02
N ASP A 20 1.99 7.90 4.32
CA ASP A 20 2.00 6.99 3.16
C ASP A 20 3.01 7.46 2.09
N LEU A 21 3.03 8.76 1.77
CA LEU A 21 3.97 9.34 0.80
C LEU A 21 5.43 9.27 1.28
N ILE A 22 5.69 9.46 2.58
CA ILE A 22 7.03 9.26 3.16
C ILE A 22 7.51 7.83 2.90
N TYR A 23 6.68 6.83 3.22
CA TYR A 23 7.06 5.43 3.05
C TYR A 23 7.37 5.08 1.60
N ILE A 24 6.51 5.52 0.66
CA ILE A 24 6.74 5.33 -0.77
C ILE A 24 8.06 6.01 -1.18
N ASN A 25 8.22 7.30 -0.87
CA ASN A 25 9.41 8.07 -1.26
C ASN A 25 10.70 7.47 -0.69
N ASN A 26 10.71 7.06 0.57
CA ASN A 26 11.89 6.46 1.18
C ASN A 26 12.20 5.08 0.59
N PHE A 27 11.18 4.28 0.25
CA PHE A 27 11.40 3.03 -0.47
C PHE A 27 12.06 3.27 -1.84
N GLN A 28 11.59 4.26 -2.61
CA GLN A 28 12.18 4.63 -3.90
C GLN A 28 13.62 5.15 -3.76
N LYS A 29 13.87 6.00 -2.76
CA LYS A 29 15.23 6.48 -2.44
C LYS A 29 16.18 5.34 -2.07
N TYR A 30 15.71 4.39 -1.25
CA TYR A 30 16.49 3.21 -0.88
C TYR A 30 16.82 2.37 -2.11
N LYS A 31 15.83 2.10 -2.98
CA LYS A 31 16.02 1.40 -4.26
C LYS A 31 17.03 2.10 -5.17
N ALA A 32 17.06 3.44 -5.16
CA ALA A 32 18.00 4.27 -5.92
C ALA A 32 19.38 4.42 -5.24
N GLY A 33 19.65 3.76 -4.11
CA GLY A 33 20.91 3.87 -3.38
C GLY A 33 21.12 5.18 -2.64
N GLN A 34 20.06 5.98 -2.45
CA GLN A 34 20.09 7.29 -1.79
C GLN A 34 19.83 7.24 -0.28
N LEU A 35 19.48 6.05 0.25
CA LEU A 35 19.34 5.79 1.68
C LEU A 35 20.19 4.58 2.06
N LYS A 36 20.88 4.68 3.19
CA LYS A 36 21.66 3.58 3.74
C LYS A 36 20.75 2.55 4.38
N THR A 37 21.15 1.29 4.29
CA THR A 37 20.41 0.15 4.83
C THR A 37 20.24 0.24 6.34
N GLU A 38 21.28 0.69 7.06
CA GLU A 38 21.27 0.84 8.51
C GLU A 38 20.20 1.84 8.95
N ASP A 39 20.14 2.99 8.27
CA ASP A 39 19.16 4.04 8.57
C ASP A 39 17.73 3.58 8.25
N TYR A 40 17.55 2.82 7.17
CA TYR A 40 16.24 2.38 6.70
C TYR A 40 15.67 1.19 7.50
N LEU A 41 16.52 0.44 8.20
CA LEU A 41 16.12 -0.66 9.10
C LEU A 41 16.03 -0.25 10.57
N GLN A 42 16.49 0.96 10.93
CA GLN A 42 16.28 1.53 12.26
C GLN A 42 14.81 1.95 12.47
N LYS A 43 14.37 2.04 13.73
CA LYS A 43 13.02 2.49 14.08
C LYS A 43 12.94 4.02 14.06
N SER A 44 13.06 4.59 12.87
CA SER A 44 12.90 6.02 12.58
C SER A 44 11.68 6.27 11.70
N ASP A 45 11.16 7.49 11.69
CA ASP A 45 9.97 7.84 10.91
C ASP A 45 10.23 7.64 9.41
N GLY A 46 9.31 6.94 8.74
CA GLY A 46 9.43 6.65 7.32
C GLY A 46 10.38 5.51 6.97
N SER A 47 10.90 4.78 7.97
CA SER A 47 11.78 3.63 7.73
C SER A 47 11.00 2.38 7.35
N PHE A 48 11.67 1.37 6.78
CA PHE A 48 11.04 0.08 6.52
C PHE A 48 10.60 -0.58 7.82
N LYS A 49 11.37 -0.42 8.90
CA LYS A 49 11.01 -0.98 10.21
C LYS A 49 9.77 -0.32 10.79
N SER A 50 9.64 1.01 10.68
CA SER A 50 8.42 1.69 11.15
C SER A 50 7.21 1.31 10.31
N PHE A 51 7.37 1.20 8.98
CA PHE A 51 6.33 0.69 8.07
C PHE A 51 5.81 -0.69 8.48
N ILE A 52 6.71 -1.65 8.70
CA ILE A 52 6.34 -3.03 9.07
C ILE A 52 5.56 -3.08 10.40
N ASN A 53 5.88 -2.19 11.34
CA ASN A 53 5.18 -2.08 12.61
C ASN A 53 3.80 -1.42 12.45
N GLU A 54 3.75 -0.26 11.80
CA GLU A 54 2.53 0.54 11.63
C GLU A 54 1.43 -0.22 10.88
N PHE A 55 1.81 -0.89 9.78
CA PHE A 55 0.88 -1.67 8.96
C PHE A 55 0.59 -3.08 9.52
N ARG A 56 1.03 -3.34 10.76
CA ARG A 56 0.88 -4.61 11.51
C ARG A 56 1.35 -5.82 10.70
N VAL A 57 2.41 -5.62 9.92
CA VAL A 57 3.02 -6.64 9.07
C VAL A 57 3.97 -7.51 9.90
N ALA A 58 4.59 -6.95 10.94
CA ALA A 58 5.56 -7.63 11.81
C ALA A 58 5.09 -9.00 12.33
N ARG A 59 3.80 -9.14 12.68
CA ARG A 59 3.22 -10.39 13.19
C ARG A 59 3.16 -11.53 12.18
N ASN A 60 3.23 -11.20 10.89
CA ASN A 60 3.18 -12.17 9.78
C ASN A 60 4.59 -12.56 9.31
N ILE A 61 5.63 -11.97 9.89
CA ILE A 61 7.03 -12.21 9.56
C ILE A 61 7.65 -13.02 10.69
N GLU A 62 8.53 -13.95 10.36
CA GLU A 62 9.34 -14.65 11.34
C GLU A 62 10.26 -13.69 12.12
N LYS A 63 10.48 -13.96 13.41
CA LYS A 63 11.22 -13.05 14.29
C LYS A 63 12.64 -12.84 13.74
N GLY A 64 13.03 -11.58 13.53
CA GLY A 64 14.35 -11.22 13.00
C GLY A 64 14.45 -11.20 11.46
N LYS A 65 13.40 -11.57 10.72
CA LYS A 65 13.42 -11.65 9.25
C LYS A 65 13.04 -10.35 8.52
N THR A 66 13.00 -9.20 9.22
CA THR A 66 12.64 -7.92 8.57
C THR A 66 13.65 -7.51 7.51
N ASP A 67 14.94 -7.66 7.81
CA ASP A 67 16.03 -7.28 6.93
C ASP A 67 16.06 -8.19 5.69
N GLU A 68 15.81 -9.48 5.91
CA GLU A 68 15.66 -10.46 4.84
C GLU A 68 14.46 -10.16 3.94
N LEU A 69 13.30 -9.79 4.52
CA LEU A 69 12.15 -9.31 3.74
C LEU A 69 12.49 -8.10 2.88
N LEU A 70 13.22 -7.12 3.42
CA LEU A 70 13.64 -5.95 2.64
C LEU A 70 14.56 -6.35 1.49
N LYS A 71 15.56 -7.20 1.77
CA LYS A 71 16.49 -7.72 0.75
C LYS A 71 15.74 -8.43 -0.37
N MET A 72 14.80 -9.32 -0.03
CA MET A 72 14.01 -10.07 -0.99
C MET A 72 13.08 -9.17 -1.81
N ALA A 73 12.47 -8.16 -1.18
CA ALA A 73 11.68 -7.17 -1.89
C ALA A 73 12.52 -6.38 -2.91
N MET A 74 13.79 -6.05 -2.59
CA MET A 74 14.68 -5.38 -3.53
C MET A 74 15.03 -6.27 -4.72
N ILE A 75 15.40 -7.53 -4.48
CA ILE A 75 15.69 -8.50 -5.54
C ILE A 75 14.48 -8.64 -6.46
N TYR A 76 13.32 -8.96 -5.89
CA TYR A 76 12.08 -9.17 -6.65
C TYR A 76 11.66 -7.96 -7.47
N THR A 77 11.85 -6.74 -6.94
CA THR A 77 11.46 -5.50 -7.65
C THR A 77 12.52 -4.97 -8.62
N SER A 78 13.69 -5.63 -8.70
CA SER A 78 14.78 -5.31 -9.62
C SER A 78 14.78 -6.19 -10.88
N GLU A 79 14.16 -7.37 -10.82
CA GLU A 79 13.99 -8.26 -11.96
C GLU A 79 12.96 -7.66 -12.93
N GLY A 80 13.39 -7.42 -14.18
CA GLY A 80 12.77 -6.48 -15.11
C GLY A 80 11.43 -6.89 -15.75
N GLU A 81 10.80 -7.98 -15.30
CA GLU A 81 9.52 -8.44 -15.87
C GLU A 81 8.47 -8.66 -14.76
N GLY A 82 7.31 -8.00 -14.93
CA GLY A 82 6.06 -8.28 -14.23
C GLY A 82 6.13 -8.40 -12.70
N ILE A 83 5.80 -7.34 -11.97
CA ILE A 83 5.66 -7.41 -10.51
C ILE A 83 4.28 -8.00 -10.17
N TYR A 84 4.25 -9.27 -9.79
CA TYR A 84 3.03 -9.99 -9.42
C TYR A 84 2.95 -10.22 -7.91
N VAL A 85 1.85 -9.78 -7.30
CA VAL A 85 1.71 -9.84 -5.84
C VAL A 85 1.56 -11.26 -5.32
N ASP A 86 0.85 -12.11 -6.07
CA ASP A 86 0.60 -13.50 -5.68
C ASP A 86 1.92 -14.31 -5.73
N ASP A 87 2.69 -14.18 -6.81
CA ASP A 87 4.02 -14.81 -6.95
C ASP A 87 4.99 -14.38 -5.85
N PHE A 88 5.03 -13.08 -5.51
CA PHE A 88 5.86 -12.62 -4.39
C PHE A 88 5.38 -13.21 -3.05
N ALA A 89 4.07 -13.38 -2.85
CA ALA A 89 3.54 -13.98 -1.63
C ALA A 89 3.91 -15.47 -1.50
N GLU A 90 3.95 -16.20 -2.62
CA GLU A 90 4.39 -17.59 -2.69
C GLU A 90 5.90 -17.70 -2.45
N PHE A 91 6.69 -16.85 -3.12
CA PHE A 91 8.14 -16.79 -2.91
C PHE A 91 8.51 -16.56 -1.44
N LEU A 92 7.87 -15.58 -0.77
CA LEU A 92 8.11 -15.31 0.66
C LEU A 92 7.76 -16.50 1.57
N ASN A 93 6.77 -17.31 1.17
CA ASN A 93 6.41 -18.53 1.88
C ASN A 93 7.47 -19.61 1.70
N GLU A 94 7.90 -19.85 0.46
CA GLU A 94 8.89 -20.87 0.09
C GLU A 94 10.24 -20.67 0.80
N ILE A 95 10.67 -19.41 0.97
CA ILE A 95 11.92 -19.08 1.66
C ILE A 95 11.76 -18.95 3.19
N GLY A 96 10.57 -19.24 3.73
CA GLY A 96 10.34 -19.27 5.18
C GLY A 96 10.26 -17.90 5.85
N ILE A 97 9.87 -16.83 5.16
CA ILE A 97 9.68 -15.51 5.82
C ILE A 97 8.35 -15.45 6.58
N THR A 98 7.32 -16.19 6.12
CA THR A 98 5.92 -16.02 6.54
C THR A 98 5.32 -17.20 7.31
N HIS A 99 6.14 -17.94 8.07
CA HIS A 99 5.70 -19.08 8.91
C HIS A 99 4.96 -20.18 8.11
N GLY A 100 5.44 -20.48 6.90
CA GLY A 100 4.83 -21.51 6.05
C GLY A 100 3.45 -21.12 5.48
N LYS A 101 3.13 -19.83 5.39
CA LYS A 101 1.84 -19.33 4.86
C LYS A 101 2.04 -18.33 3.73
N THR A 102 1.27 -18.48 2.66
CA THR A 102 1.16 -17.47 1.60
C THR A 102 0.43 -16.22 2.11
N MET A 103 1.18 -15.13 2.31
CA MET A 103 0.68 -13.90 2.93
C MET A 103 0.48 -12.78 1.90
N THR A 104 -0.52 -12.92 1.02
CA THR A 104 -0.86 -11.93 -0.04
C THR A 104 -1.07 -10.51 0.49
N SER A 105 -1.65 -10.38 1.70
CA SER A 105 -1.79 -9.07 2.36
C SER A 105 -0.45 -8.42 2.69
N LEU A 106 0.54 -9.19 3.13
CA LEU A 106 1.89 -8.70 3.39
C LEU A 106 2.60 -8.33 2.09
N ALA A 107 2.55 -9.23 1.09
CA ALA A 107 3.16 -9.01 -0.22
C ALA A 107 2.65 -7.74 -0.89
N SER A 108 1.32 -7.55 -0.94
CA SER A 108 0.70 -6.35 -1.55
C SER A 108 1.14 -5.04 -0.88
N LYS A 109 1.29 -5.04 0.45
CA LYS A 109 1.72 -3.85 1.21
C LYS A 109 3.16 -3.49 0.92
N VAL A 110 4.05 -4.47 0.85
CA VAL A 110 5.46 -4.24 0.54
C VAL A 110 5.60 -3.79 -0.92
N LEU A 111 4.96 -4.48 -1.86
CA LEU A 111 5.05 -4.13 -3.28
C LEU A 111 4.33 -2.83 -3.63
N PHE A 112 3.34 -2.41 -2.84
CA PHE A 112 2.72 -1.10 -2.95
C PHE A 112 3.76 0.04 -2.81
N LEU A 113 4.78 -0.11 -1.95
CA LEU A 113 5.83 0.91 -1.81
C LEU A 113 6.66 1.06 -3.11
N ASN A 114 6.80 -0.03 -3.87
CA ASN A 114 7.50 -0.04 -5.15
C ASN A 114 6.64 0.51 -6.30
N ASN A 115 5.37 0.10 -6.37
CA ASN A 115 4.47 0.44 -7.49
C ASN A 115 3.09 0.91 -6.95
N PRO A 116 3.01 2.11 -6.34
CA PRO A 116 1.79 2.60 -5.72
C PRO A 116 0.70 3.00 -6.74
N TRP A 117 1.05 3.06 -8.03
CA TRP A 117 0.15 3.42 -9.11
C TRP A 117 -0.70 2.23 -9.58
N ASN A 118 -0.16 1.01 -9.50
CA ASN A 118 -0.83 -0.20 -9.98
C ASN A 118 -1.17 -1.20 -8.86
N ILE A 119 -0.48 -1.14 -7.74
CA ILE A 119 -0.70 -2.04 -6.60
C ILE A 119 -1.44 -1.27 -5.51
N LEU A 120 -2.47 -1.86 -4.93
CA LEU A 120 -3.12 -1.38 -3.72
C LEU A 120 -3.01 -2.45 -2.64
N PRO A 121 -2.73 -2.09 -1.39
CA PRO A 121 -2.74 -3.06 -0.30
C PRO A 121 -4.06 -3.85 -0.23
N ILE A 122 -3.97 -5.17 -0.08
CA ILE A 122 -5.12 -6.02 0.26
C ILE A 122 -5.08 -6.37 1.74
N ASP A 123 -6.21 -6.29 2.43
CA ASP A 123 -6.38 -6.80 3.78
C ASP A 123 -7.80 -7.34 4.00
N ASN A 124 -8.08 -7.88 5.19
CA ASN A 124 -9.40 -8.44 5.49
C ASN A 124 -10.54 -7.42 5.40
N LEU A 125 -10.28 -6.14 5.70
CA LEU A 125 -11.31 -5.09 5.62
C LEU A 125 -11.65 -4.81 4.17
N VAL A 126 -10.63 -4.61 3.33
CA VAL A 126 -10.78 -4.40 1.90
C VAL A 126 -11.47 -5.60 1.23
N LYS A 127 -11.08 -6.83 1.57
CA LYS A 127 -11.75 -8.05 1.08
C LYS A 127 -13.24 -8.08 1.45
N ARG A 128 -13.60 -7.75 2.70
CA ARG A 128 -15.00 -7.67 3.13
C ARG A 128 -15.78 -6.62 2.35
N ALA A 129 -15.16 -5.48 2.06
CA ALA A 129 -15.81 -4.41 1.30
C ALA A 129 -16.24 -4.88 -0.10
N VAL A 130 -15.37 -5.62 -0.79
CA VAL A 130 -15.64 -6.14 -2.14
C VAL A 130 -16.20 -7.58 -2.17
N ASN A 131 -16.56 -8.14 -1.01
CA ASN A 131 -17.06 -9.52 -0.86
C ASN A 131 -16.11 -10.60 -1.42
N LEU A 132 -14.80 -10.38 -1.35
CA LEU A 132 -13.79 -11.36 -1.79
C LEU A 132 -13.53 -12.38 -0.67
N ARG A 133 -13.75 -13.66 -0.96
CA ARG A 133 -13.51 -14.77 -0.02
C ARG A 133 -12.11 -15.34 -0.12
N GLU A 134 -11.59 -15.45 -1.33
CA GLU A 134 -10.25 -16.01 -1.59
C GLU A 134 -9.12 -15.05 -1.17
N ASN A 135 -7.92 -15.59 -1.08
CA ASN A 135 -6.70 -14.86 -0.73
C ASN A 135 -5.77 -14.72 -1.94
N LYS A 136 -6.33 -14.26 -3.08
CA LYS A 136 -5.60 -14.00 -4.32
C LYS A 136 -5.70 -12.54 -4.70
N TYR A 137 -4.56 -11.94 -5.00
CA TYR A 137 -4.47 -10.53 -5.38
C TYR A 137 -5.07 -10.30 -6.76
N GLU A 138 -4.87 -11.20 -7.72
CA GLU A 138 -5.43 -11.01 -9.07
C GLU A 138 -6.96 -10.95 -9.05
N SER A 139 -7.60 -11.81 -8.25
CA SER A 139 -9.05 -11.75 -8.02
C SER A 139 -9.49 -10.45 -7.33
N TYR A 140 -8.69 -9.96 -6.37
CA TYR A 140 -8.93 -8.67 -5.75
C TYR A 140 -8.84 -7.54 -6.77
N LYS A 141 -7.84 -7.54 -7.64
CA LYS A 141 -7.61 -6.53 -8.67
C LYS A 141 -8.80 -6.40 -9.62
N VAL A 142 -9.43 -7.53 -10.00
CA VAL A 142 -10.68 -7.52 -10.80
C VAL A 142 -11.80 -6.78 -10.06
N LYS A 143 -12.07 -7.17 -8.81
CA LYS A 143 -13.13 -6.55 -7.98
C LYS A 143 -12.87 -5.08 -7.69
N PHE A 144 -11.61 -4.74 -7.46
CA PHE A 144 -11.15 -3.38 -7.27
C PHE A 144 -11.38 -2.52 -8.52
N ASN A 145 -11.00 -3.01 -9.71
CA ASN A 145 -11.19 -2.28 -10.96
C ASN A 145 -12.67 -2.12 -11.32
N GLU A 146 -13.51 -3.10 -11.02
CA GLU A 146 -14.96 -2.99 -11.11
C GLU A 146 -15.48 -1.86 -10.21
N TYR A 147 -15.10 -1.87 -8.92
CA TYR A 147 -15.50 -0.82 -7.98
C TYR A 147 -15.03 0.57 -8.41
N LYS A 148 -13.76 0.69 -8.84
CA LYS A 148 -13.16 1.94 -9.33
C LYS A 148 -14.00 2.53 -10.47
N ARG A 149 -14.36 1.73 -11.47
CA ARG A 149 -15.17 2.19 -12.62
C ARG A 149 -16.55 2.66 -12.19
N ASN A 150 -17.20 1.90 -11.30
CA ASN A 150 -18.58 2.18 -10.88
C ASN A 150 -18.72 3.44 -9.99
N HIS A 151 -17.63 3.92 -9.39
CA HIS A 151 -17.65 5.05 -8.44
C HIS A 151 -16.67 6.17 -8.79
N MET A 152 -16.15 6.19 -10.02
CA MET A 152 -15.08 7.10 -10.40
C MET A 152 -15.48 8.57 -10.25
N LEU A 153 -16.72 8.91 -10.62
CA LEU A 153 -17.24 10.27 -10.51
C LEU A 153 -17.28 10.73 -9.04
N GLU A 154 -17.90 9.94 -8.16
CA GLU A 154 -18.02 10.32 -6.75
C GLU A 154 -16.67 10.38 -6.02
N ILE A 155 -15.71 9.55 -6.44
CA ILE A 155 -14.33 9.58 -5.93
C ILE A 155 -13.65 10.91 -6.32
N ASN A 156 -13.75 11.29 -7.59
CA ASN A 156 -13.15 12.52 -8.10
C ASN A 156 -13.76 13.76 -7.45
N GLU A 157 -15.08 13.83 -7.33
CA GLU A 157 -15.77 14.92 -6.62
C GLU A 157 -15.32 15.04 -5.16
N SER A 158 -15.16 13.90 -4.47
CA SER A 158 -14.71 13.88 -3.08
C SER A 158 -13.27 14.40 -2.94
N LEU A 159 -12.36 13.99 -3.83
CA LEU A 159 -10.99 14.50 -3.84
C LEU A 159 -10.92 16.00 -4.16
N ALA A 160 -11.71 16.47 -5.14
CA ALA A 160 -11.79 17.88 -5.49
C ALA A 160 -12.21 18.75 -4.30
N SER A 161 -13.13 18.25 -3.46
CA SER A 161 -13.62 18.99 -2.28
C SER A 161 -12.54 19.30 -1.24
N VAL A 162 -11.43 18.57 -1.23
CA VAL A 162 -10.31 18.74 -0.28
C VAL A 162 -8.98 19.03 -0.98
N GLU A 163 -9.01 19.39 -2.26
CA GLU A 163 -7.81 19.54 -3.11
C GLU A 163 -6.74 20.45 -2.51
N LYS A 164 -7.14 21.59 -1.92
CA LYS A 164 -6.19 22.52 -1.27
C LYS A 164 -5.35 21.85 -0.18
N HIS A 165 -5.97 20.99 0.64
CA HIS A 165 -5.28 20.27 1.71
C HIS A 165 -4.34 19.20 1.14
N LEU A 166 -4.80 18.51 0.10
CA LEU A 166 -4.00 17.50 -0.59
C LEU A 166 -2.76 18.12 -1.23
N ASN A 167 -2.89 19.28 -1.88
CA ASN A 167 -1.77 19.99 -2.48
C ASN A 167 -0.72 20.40 -1.43
N ILE A 168 -1.14 20.80 -0.22
CA ILE A 168 -0.22 21.09 0.89
C ILE A 168 0.53 19.82 1.32
N ILE A 169 -0.17 18.70 1.47
CA ILE A 169 0.43 17.41 1.85
C ILE A 169 1.42 16.93 0.79
N GLU A 170 1.11 17.15 -0.49
CA GLU A 170 1.88 16.63 -1.63
C GLU A 170 3.08 17.51 -2.00
N ALA A 171 3.07 18.80 -1.67
CA ALA A 171 4.12 19.75 -2.06
C ALA A 171 5.55 19.27 -1.76
N PRO A 172 5.86 18.64 -0.61
CA PRO A 172 7.21 18.14 -0.33
C PRO A 172 7.66 16.98 -1.22
N PHE A 173 6.75 16.32 -1.94
CA PHE A 173 7.00 15.14 -2.77
C PHE A 173 6.94 15.42 -4.27
N MET A 174 6.49 16.61 -4.66
CA MET A 174 6.46 17.03 -6.08
C MET A 174 7.86 16.93 -6.69
N GLY A 175 7.96 16.24 -7.83
CA GLY A 175 9.23 15.96 -8.51
C GLY A 175 10.07 14.81 -7.90
N LYS A 176 9.66 14.26 -6.74
CA LYS A 176 10.32 13.11 -6.09
C LYS A 176 9.58 11.81 -6.34
N LEU A 177 8.25 11.88 -6.40
CA LEU A 177 7.39 10.75 -6.72
C LEU A 177 6.73 10.95 -8.08
N PRO A 178 6.75 9.95 -8.97
CA PRO A 178 5.99 10.00 -10.21
C PRO A 178 4.50 9.81 -9.92
N ASP A 179 3.68 10.54 -10.68
CA ASP A 179 2.22 10.42 -10.71
C ASP A 179 1.55 10.43 -9.32
N ILE A 180 1.81 11.49 -8.56
CA ILE A 180 1.21 11.71 -7.24
C ILE A 180 -0.33 11.69 -7.30
N GLN A 181 -0.93 12.14 -8.41
CA GLN A 181 -2.37 12.14 -8.60
C GLN A 181 -2.95 10.72 -8.60
N THR A 182 -2.31 9.78 -9.31
CA THR A 182 -2.72 8.37 -9.26
C THR A 182 -2.49 7.77 -7.88
N ILE A 183 -1.38 8.10 -7.20
CA ILE A 183 -1.14 7.65 -5.82
C ILE A 183 -2.28 8.14 -4.90
N ARG A 184 -2.59 9.43 -4.93
CA ARG A 184 -3.70 10.04 -4.18
C ARG A 184 -5.02 9.31 -4.43
N PHE A 185 -5.35 9.11 -5.71
CA PHE A 185 -6.58 8.41 -6.10
C PHE A 185 -6.64 7.01 -5.50
N ASN A 186 -5.56 6.23 -5.67
CA ASN A 186 -5.47 4.87 -5.15
C ASN A 186 -5.52 4.82 -3.62
N ARG A 187 -4.86 5.76 -2.93
CA ARG A 187 -4.93 5.86 -1.46
C ARG A 187 -6.32 6.18 -0.97
N PHE A 188 -7.01 7.10 -1.63
CA PHE A 188 -8.37 7.42 -1.24
C PHE A 188 -9.32 6.24 -1.46
N LEU A 189 -9.15 5.52 -2.57
CA LEU A 189 -9.92 4.31 -2.84
C LEU A 189 -9.65 3.20 -1.82
N ASP A 190 -8.39 3.01 -1.39
CA ASP A 190 -8.03 2.14 -0.27
C ASP A 190 -8.79 2.55 1.02
N LYS A 191 -8.81 3.85 1.36
CA LYS A 191 -9.54 4.33 2.55
C LYS A 191 -11.06 4.14 2.45
N ILE A 192 -11.63 4.27 1.26
CA ILE A 192 -13.06 3.97 1.02
C ILE A 192 -13.35 2.50 1.32
N LEU A 193 -12.59 1.59 0.69
CA LEU A 193 -12.79 0.15 0.85
C LEU A 193 -12.55 -0.27 2.30
N TRP A 194 -11.53 0.27 2.95
CA TRP A 194 -11.29 0.06 4.38
C TRP A 194 -12.47 0.51 5.25
N THR A 195 -13.02 1.68 4.97
CA THR A 195 -14.17 2.26 5.72
C THR A 195 -15.42 1.40 5.57
N ILE A 196 -15.75 0.98 4.34
CA ILE A 196 -16.89 0.08 4.07
C ILE A 196 -16.65 -1.27 4.77
N GLY A 197 -15.44 -1.79 4.62
CA GLY A 197 -15.02 -3.06 5.19
C GLY A 197 -15.11 -3.11 6.70
N LYS A 198 -14.99 -1.98 7.42
CA LYS A 198 -15.16 -1.92 8.87
C LYS A 198 -16.61 -2.05 9.35
N LYS A 199 -17.58 -1.68 8.51
CA LYS A 199 -19.01 -1.66 8.86
C LYS A 199 -19.74 -2.96 8.51
N LYS A 200 -19.17 -3.74 7.59
CA LYS A 200 -19.59 -5.11 7.29
C LYS A 200 -18.98 -6.08 8.31
#